data_AF-A0A060YSU0-F1
#
_entry.id   AF-A0A060YSU0-F1
#
_cell.length_a   1.000
_cell.length_b   1.000
_cell.length_c   1.000
_cell.angle_alpha   90.00
_cell.angle_beta   90.00
_cell.angle_gamma   90.00
#
_symmetry.space_group_name_H-M   'P 1'
#
loop_
_entity.id
_entity.type
_entity.pdbx_description
1 polymer ?
#
loop_
_entity_poly.entity_id
_entity_poly.type
_entity_poly.pdbx_seq_one_letter_code
_entity_poly.pdbx_strand_id
1 'polypeptide(L)'
;GTDNTCASTVRPRTGESSPHGGTDALVGYSPEGLLQFSLDINYTLVILPQEEPFYYLASVVAQFNDVFPPVFKGVCNEKSISFQMDHKPFDYLWEVGVGPYILTTNLAAKRGYIMQNDSKSLNLEVPLFSVGYTYKDIKLKHFYGTFEIHSRLPKTLEVKSSLAKACLFQTTEVIVCSTEGVVTVVTDVTLAIPGAEPNGTFLLDSTCRPQETDDTRVLFSFGLHTCGTRVQVDHQHVTYENDIDVEYKSQSVNAPVKTRDTASVSLFRVTVRCVYPLSDLYKLFAYWRFEADSPGVGTILTRVPVKTFQPTFPPTTRRPLTSTTTSNTGLSPGRQMPGINPRAKYVKVFSWQMNQPKGTT
;
A
#
# COMPACT_ATOMS: atom_id res chain seq x y z
N GLY A 1 41.94 50.26 50.69
CA GLY A 1 42.22 48.93 50.15
C GLY A 1 41.03 48.06 50.44
N THR A 2 40.42 47.54 49.38
CA THR A 2 39.87 46.18 49.19
C THR A 2 39.15 46.22 47.84
N ASP A 3 39.89 45.86 46.79
CA ASP A 3 39.32 45.55 45.47
C ASP A 3 38.50 44.26 45.60
N ASN A 4 37.19 44.32 45.36
CA ASN A 4 36.35 43.14 45.22
C ASN A 4 36.39 42.67 43.76
N THR A 5 37.39 41.89 43.42
CA THR A 5 37.45 41.16 42.15
C THR A 5 36.65 39.86 42.25
N CYS A 6 35.46 39.81 41.65
CA CYS A 6 34.73 38.57 41.41
C CYS A 6 35.47 37.76 40.34
N ALA A 7 36.13 36.67 40.73
CA ALA A 7 36.74 35.74 39.80
C ALA A 7 35.70 34.72 39.29
N SER A 8 35.12 34.96 38.11
CA SER A 8 34.35 33.94 37.39
C SER A 8 35.31 32.99 36.68
N THR A 9 35.46 31.76 37.17
CA THR A 9 36.25 30.74 36.47
C THR A 9 35.34 29.88 35.61
N VAL A 10 35.26 30.17 34.31
CA VAL A 10 34.67 29.25 33.32
C VAL A 10 35.76 28.27 32.90
N ARG A 11 35.75 27.05 33.46
CA ARG A 11 36.57 25.95 32.92
C ARG A 11 35.74 25.20 31.87
N PRO A 12 36.17 25.15 30.60
CA PRO A 12 35.60 24.19 29.66
C PRO A 12 36.16 22.81 30.01
N ARG A 13 35.32 21.91 30.54
CA ARG A 13 35.62 20.48 30.53
C ARG A 13 35.23 19.93 29.17
N THR A 14 36.23 19.67 28.34
CA THR A 14 36.14 18.65 27.29
C THR A 14 36.18 17.29 27.98
N GLY A 15 35.09 16.54 27.89
CA GLY A 15 34.95 15.23 28.52
C GLY A 15 33.61 14.60 28.16
N GLU A 16 33.68 13.61 27.29
CA GLU A 16 32.61 12.82 26.71
C GLU A 16 31.89 11.94 27.77
N SER A 17 30.60 11.69 27.53
CA SER A 17 29.67 10.71 28.16
C SER A 17 28.83 11.11 29.42
N SER A 18 27.52 11.27 29.14
CA SER A 18 26.24 11.30 29.90
C SER A 18 26.10 10.50 31.22
N PRO A 19 24.94 10.50 31.94
CA PRO A 19 23.73 11.37 31.86
C PRO A 19 23.22 11.84 33.25
N HIS A 20 22.76 13.08 33.42
CA HIS A 20 21.67 13.52 34.34
C HIS A 20 21.70 15.05 34.49
N GLY A 21 20.78 15.71 33.79
CA GLY A 21 20.60 17.16 33.79
C GLY A 21 19.73 17.53 32.60
N GLY A 22 18.44 17.21 32.67
CA GLY A 22 17.50 17.48 31.58
C GLY A 22 17.28 18.98 31.42
N THR A 23 17.90 19.57 30.40
CA THR A 23 17.45 20.85 29.83
C THR A 23 16.28 20.55 28.89
N ASP A 24 15.04 20.72 29.36
CA ASP A 24 13.87 20.62 28.50
C ASP A 24 13.63 21.96 27.81
N ALA A 25 14.04 22.04 26.54
CA ALA A 25 13.69 23.17 25.69
C ALA A 25 12.22 23.04 25.26
N LEU A 26 11.38 23.97 25.75
CA LEU A 26 9.96 24.07 25.41
C LEU A 26 9.82 24.76 24.04
N VAL A 27 8.97 24.19 23.18
CA VAL A 27 8.69 24.73 21.83
C VAL A 27 7.20 25.07 21.76
N GLY A 28 6.90 26.34 21.52
CA GLY A 28 5.53 26.84 21.31
C GLY A 28 5.35 27.37 19.89
N TYR A 29 4.26 26.97 19.23
CA TYR A 29 3.90 27.43 17.89
C TYR A 29 2.55 28.16 17.90
N SER A 30 2.50 29.36 17.33
CA SER A 30 1.27 30.13 17.10
C SER A 30 0.83 30.05 15.62
N PRO A 31 -0.48 29.97 15.33
CA PRO A 31 -1.01 30.08 13.95
C PRO A 31 -0.61 31.37 13.21
N GLU A 32 -0.15 32.40 13.93
CA GLU A 32 0.32 33.67 13.38
C GLU A 32 1.76 33.58 12.83
N GLY A 33 2.36 32.39 12.80
CA GLY A 33 3.72 32.18 12.28
C GLY A 33 4.83 32.50 13.28
N LEU A 34 4.48 32.66 14.57
CA LEU A 34 5.44 32.84 15.64
C LEU A 34 5.84 31.46 16.21
N LEU A 35 7.13 31.16 16.12
CA LEU A 35 7.74 29.99 16.75
C LEU A 35 8.68 30.44 17.87
N GLN A 36 8.45 29.93 19.09
CA GLN A 36 9.23 30.29 20.26
C GLN A 36 9.92 29.05 20.85
N PHE A 37 11.23 29.17 21.08
CA PHE A 37 12.03 28.25 21.88
C PHE A 37 12.34 28.90 23.22
N SER A 38 12.08 28.19 24.32
CA SER A 38 12.43 28.62 25.66
C SER A 38 13.37 27.60 26.30
N LEU A 39 14.50 28.07 26.83
CA LEU A 39 15.42 27.28 27.62
C LEU A 39 15.47 27.83 29.04
N ASP A 40 14.94 27.07 29.98
CA ASP A 40 15.01 27.42 31.40
C ASP A 40 16.29 26.85 32.00
N ILE A 41 17.06 27.71 32.65
CA ILE A 41 18.38 27.43 33.22
C ILE A 41 18.33 27.68 34.72
N ASN A 42 18.75 26.68 35.50
CA ASN A 42 18.91 26.83 36.95
C ASN A 42 20.41 26.89 37.29
N TYR A 43 20.90 28.09 37.63
CA TYR A 43 22.26 28.30 38.08
C TYR A 43 22.38 27.97 39.55
N THR A 44 23.33 27.11 39.90
CA THR A 44 23.74 26.89 41.30
C THR A 44 25.06 27.61 41.54
N LEU A 45 25.04 28.65 42.37
CA LEU A 45 26.19 29.43 42.77
C LEU A 45 26.56 29.07 44.20
N VAL A 46 27.78 28.59 44.43
CA VAL A 46 28.26 28.27 45.77
C VAL A 46 29.09 29.45 46.28
N ILE A 47 28.64 30.10 47.36
CA ILE A 47 29.31 31.27 47.93
C ILE A 47 30.38 30.79 48.93
N LEU A 48 31.64 31.20 48.72
CA LEU A 48 32.76 30.83 49.60
C LEU A 48 33.07 31.93 50.61
N PRO A 49 33.48 31.57 51.85
CA PRO A 49 33.77 30.20 52.33
C PRO A 49 32.55 29.45 52.90
N GLN A 50 31.35 30.05 52.92
CA GLN A 50 30.18 29.46 53.56
C GLN A 50 29.70 28.14 52.93
N GLU A 51 30.10 27.83 51.69
CA GLU A 51 29.71 26.64 50.92
C GLU A 51 28.19 26.47 50.74
N GLU A 52 27.42 27.53 50.98
CA GLU A 52 25.97 27.51 50.80
C GLU A 52 25.61 27.65 49.32
N PRO A 53 24.78 26.75 48.76
CA PRO A 53 24.30 26.86 47.40
C PRO A 53 23.17 27.90 47.29
N PHE A 54 23.36 28.87 46.41
CA PHE A 54 22.36 29.82 45.96
C PHE A 54 21.84 29.44 44.57
N TYR A 55 20.53 29.38 44.40
CA TYR A 55 19.89 29.03 43.14
C TYR A 55 19.37 30.28 42.44
N TYR A 56 19.70 30.43 41.15
CA TYR A 56 19.18 31.50 40.30
C TYR A 56 18.57 30.91 39.03
N LEU A 57 17.28 31.13 38.85
CA LEU A 57 16.56 30.72 37.64
C LEU A 57 16.68 31.82 36.58
N ALA A 58 17.09 31.44 35.39
CA ALA A 58 17.09 32.29 34.20
C ALA A 58 16.34 31.57 33.08
N SER A 59 15.80 32.32 32.13
CA SER A 59 15.20 31.76 30.92
C SER A 59 15.76 32.47 29.69
N VAL A 60 16.14 31.69 28.69
CA VAL A 60 16.60 32.19 27.38
C VAL A 60 15.51 31.88 26.37
N VAL A 61 14.93 32.93 25.79
CA VAL A 61 13.86 32.81 24.80
C VAL A 61 14.37 33.23 23.42
N ALA A 62 14.19 32.37 22.43
CA ALA A 62 14.42 32.67 21.02
C ALA A 62 13.07 32.66 20.27
N GLN A 63 12.77 33.73 19.55
CA GLN A 63 11.55 33.88 18.78
C GLN A 63 11.88 34.00 17.29
N PHE A 64 11.17 33.22 16.48
CA PHE A 64 11.22 33.25 15.03
C PHE A 64 9.85 33.69 14.52
N ASN A 65 9.84 34.76 13.74
CA ASN A 65 8.64 35.24 13.05
C ASN A 65 8.56 34.64 11.65
N ASP A 66 7.36 34.65 11.07
CA ASP A 66 7.08 34.19 9.70
C ASP A 66 7.44 32.72 9.44
N VAL A 67 7.34 31.86 10.46
CA VAL A 67 7.56 30.41 10.33
C VAL A 67 6.22 29.72 10.06
N PHE A 68 6.02 29.29 8.82
CA PHE A 68 4.78 28.59 8.41
C PHE A 68 5.07 27.15 7.98
N PRO A 69 4.11 26.22 8.17
CA PRO A 69 4.21 24.89 7.60
C PRO A 69 4.36 24.93 6.08
N PRO A 70 5.12 24.01 5.49
CA PRO A 70 5.23 23.90 4.04
C PRO A 70 3.88 23.69 3.37
N VAL A 71 3.72 24.34 2.23
CA VAL A 71 2.52 24.24 1.39
C VAL A 71 2.83 23.37 0.18
N PHE A 72 2.08 22.28 0.05
CA PHE A 72 2.20 21.36 -1.07
C PHE A 72 1.35 21.82 -2.26
N LYS A 73 1.79 21.47 -3.47
CA LYS A 73 0.99 21.54 -4.70
C LYS A 73 0.69 20.12 -5.17
N GLY A 74 -0.59 19.80 -5.32
CA GLY A 74 -1.04 18.49 -5.79
C GLY A 74 -1.49 18.51 -7.25
N VAL A 75 -0.96 17.60 -8.07
CA VAL A 75 -1.28 17.45 -9.50
C VAL A 75 -1.83 16.05 -9.78
N CYS A 76 -2.89 15.98 -10.58
CA CYS A 76 -3.46 14.72 -11.04
C CYS A 76 -2.78 14.29 -12.34
N ASN A 77 -2.22 13.08 -12.35
CA ASN A 77 -1.71 12.43 -13.55
C ASN A 77 -2.64 11.31 -13.97
N GLU A 78 -2.40 10.70 -15.13
CA GLU A 78 -3.23 9.61 -15.66
C GLU A 78 -3.31 8.39 -14.72
N LYS A 79 -2.21 8.07 -14.01
CA LYS A 79 -2.08 6.88 -13.15
C LYS A 79 -1.42 7.15 -11.80
N SER A 80 -1.33 8.42 -11.38
CA SER A 80 -0.71 8.82 -10.13
C SER A 80 -1.22 10.18 -9.65
N ILE A 81 -0.96 10.50 -8.38
CA ILE A 81 -1.06 11.86 -7.85
C ILE A 81 0.35 12.30 -7.47
N SER A 82 0.78 13.47 -7.92
CA SER A 82 2.06 14.05 -7.51
C SER A 82 1.87 15.22 -6.57
N PHE A 83 2.75 15.30 -5.58
CA PHE A 83 2.85 16.37 -4.60
C PHE A 83 4.22 17.01 -4.72
N GLN A 84 4.25 18.33 -4.86
CA GLN A 84 5.48 19.10 -5.01
C GLN A 84 5.54 20.19 -3.96
N MET A 85 6.74 20.42 -3.45
CA MET A 85 7.04 21.45 -2.46
C MET A 85 8.45 21.98 -2.73
N ASP A 86 8.57 23.30 -2.87
CA ASP A 86 9.88 23.97 -2.93
C ASP A 86 10.36 24.22 -1.50
N HIS A 87 11.61 23.87 -1.20
CA HIS A 87 12.19 24.11 0.12
C HIS A 87 12.40 25.61 0.34
N LYS A 88 11.94 26.08 1.50
CA LYS A 88 12.06 27.44 2.00
C LYS A 88 12.87 27.46 3.30
N PRO A 89 13.37 28.64 3.71
CA PRO A 89 13.93 28.80 5.05
C PRO A 89 12.95 28.28 6.10
N PHE A 90 13.48 27.60 7.12
CA PHE A 90 12.72 27.02 8.24
C PHE A 90 11.86 25.78 7.94
N ASP A 91 11.82 25.28 6.71
CA ASP A 91 11.06 24.04 6.40
C ASP A 91 11.57 22.81 7.17
N TYR A 92 12.85 22.80 7.56
CA TYR A 92 13.47 21.76 8.40
C TYR A 92 12.85 21.65 9.80
N LEU A 93 12.02 22.61 10.20
CA LEU A 93 11.29 22.59 11.46
C LEU A 93 9.99 21.76 11.38
N TRP A 94 9.68 21.21 10.20
CA TRP A 94 8.48 20.43 9.94
C TRP A 94 8.82 19.04 9.42
N GLU A 95 8.05 18.06 9.85
CA GLU A 95 8.09 16.69 9.33
C GLU A 95 6.97 16.48 8.33
N VAL A 96 7.32 16.02 7.14
CA VAL A 96 6.34 15.62 6.12
C VAL A 96 5.86 14.21 6.43
N GLY A 97 4.57 13.94 6.31
CA GLY A 97 4.00 12.64 6.66
C GLY A 97 2.83 12.21 5.79
N VAL A 98 2.58 10.90 5.80
CA VAL A 98 1.48 10.23 5.09
C VAL A 98 0.77 9.28 6.05
N GLY A 99 -0.53 9.52 6.30
CA GLY A 99 -1.22 8.86 7.41
C GLY A 99 -0.44 9.11 8.70
N PRO A 100 -0.30 8.16 9.64
CA PRO A 100 0.40 8.39 10.90
C PRO A 100 1.94 8.34 10.80
N TYR A 101 2.51 8.18 9.60
CA TYR A 101 3.93 7.91 9.41
C TYR A 101 4.67 9.11 8.84
N ILE A 102 5.93 9.30 9.27
CA ILE A 102 6.86 10.28 8.69
C ILE A 102 7.31 9.79 7.31
N LEU A 103 7.26 10.68 6.31
CA LEU A 103 7.63 10.40 4.93
C LEU A 103 9.15 10.38 4.79
N THR A 104 9.73 9.18 4.88
CA THR A 104 11.14 8.91 4.57
C THR A 104 11.28 8.24 3.21
N THR A 105 12.46 8.30 2.60
CA THR A 105 12.77 7.58 1.36
C THR A 105 12.55 6.08 1.49
N ASN A 106 12.87 5.50 2.66
CA ASN A 106 12.61 4.09 2.96
C ASN A 106 11.10 3.78 3.04
N LEU A 107 10.31 4.63 3.72
CA LEU A 107 8.86 4.46 3.76
C LEU A 107 8.25 4.57 2.36
N ALA A 108 8.68 5.56 1.58
CA ALA A 108 8.24 5.76 0.21
C ALA A 108 8.49 4.50 -0.63
N ALA A 109 9.72 3.97 -0.61
CA ALA A 109 10.07 2.74 -1.31
C ALA A 109 9.22 1.54 -0.85
N LYS A 110 9.04 1.34 0.47
CA LYS A 110 8.20 0.27 1.02
C LYS A 110 6.74 0.36 0.58
N ARG A 111 6.21 1.56 0.41
CA ARG A 111 4.82 1.81 -0.01
C ARG A 111 4.65 1.95 -1.53
N GLY A 112 5.73 1.84 -2.29
CA GLY A 112 5.71 1.92 -3.74
C GLY A 112 5.56 3.35 -4.29
N TYR A 113 5.85 4.36 -3.47
CA TYR A 113 5.89 5.76 -3.89
C TYR A 113 7.24 6.06 -4.57
N ILE A 114 7.25 7.07 -5.44
CA ILE A 114 8.45 7.58 -6.08
C ILE A 114 8.74 8.95 -5.46
N MET A 115 9.81 9.03 -4.67
CA MET A 115 10.18 10.24 -3.93
C MET A 115 11.53 10.76 -4.41
N GLN A 116 11.60 12.03 -4.72
CA GLN A 116 12.82 12.79 -4.96
C GLN A 116 12.85 13.94 -3.96
N ASN A 117 13.86 13.96 -3.10
CA ASN A 117 14.05 15.01 -2.12
C ASN A 117 15.50 15.50 -2.25
N ASP A 118 15.67 16.69 -2.82
CA ASP A 118 16.96 17.33 -2.96
C ASP A 118 17.03 18.59 -2.08
N SER A 119 18.08 19.39 -2.25
CA SER A 119 18.26 20.62 -1.45
C SER A 119 17.30 21.75 -1.82
N LYS A 120 16.58 21.65 -2.94
CA LYS A 120 15.71 22.70 -3.48
C LYS A 120 14.24 22.35 -3.41
N SER A 121 13.88 21.08 -3.54
CA SER A 121 12.50 20.63 -3.61
C SER A 121 12.30 19.20 -3.13
N LEU A 122 11.07 18.94 -2.71
CA LEU A 122 10.51 17.63 -2.47
C LEU A 122 9.42 17.34 -3.52
N ASN A 123 9.61 16.27 -4.27
CA ASN A 123 8.65 15.73 -5.21
C ASN A 123 8.27 14.30 -4.81
N LEU A 124 6.98 14.08 -4.53
CA LEU A 124 6.41 12.78 -4.23
C LEU A 124 5.39 12.42 -5.31
N GLU A 125 5.66 11.39 -6.10
CA GLU A 125 4.67 10.77 -6.96
C GLU A 125 4.13 9.51 -6.29
N VAL A 126 2.81 9.44 -6.18
CA VAL A 126 2.09 8.33 -5.58
C VAL A 126 1.34 7.60 -6.70
N PRO A 127 1.80 6.41 -7.13
CA PRO A 127 1.09 5.63 -8.14
C PRO A 127 -0.27 5.15 -7.65
N LEU A 128 -1.24 5.07 -8.55
CA LEU A 128 -2.57 4.52 -8.27
C LEU A 128 -2.45 3.10 -7.68
N PHE A 129 -3.34 2.75 -6.74
CA PHE A 129 -3.32 1.50 -5.97
C PHE A 129 -2.16 1.33 -4.98
N SER A 130 -1.38 2.38 -4.73
CA SER A 130 -0.43 2.38 -3.62
C SER A 130 -1.13 2.54 -2.27
N VAL A 131 -0.46 2.11 -1.21
CA VAL A 131 -0.96 2.24 0.18
C VAL A 131 -1.24 3.71 0.48
N GLY A 132 -2.33 4.03 1.18
CA GLY A 132 -2.68 5.40 1.59
C GLY A 132 -3.68 6.13 0.69
N TYR A 133 -4.07 5.55 -0.44
CA TYR A 133 -5.22 6.03 -1.21
C TYR A 133 -6.55 5.71 -0.52
N THR A 134 -7.50 6.63 -0.67
CA THR A 134 -8.92 6.39 -0.43
C THR A 134 -9.66 6.44 -1.77
N TYR A 135 -10.54 5.47 -2.03
CA TYR A 135 -11.32 5.39 -3.25
C TYR A 135 -12.79 5.68 -2.98
N LYS A 136 -13.40 6.53 -3.81
CA LYS A 136 -14.81 6.91 -3.72
C LYS A 136 -15.46 6.94 -5.11
N ASP A 137 -16.79 6.88 -5.12
CA ASP A 137 -17.63 6.97 -6.31
C ASP A 137 -17.14 6.06 -7.45
N ILE A 138 -16.91 4.79 -7.11
CA ILE A 138 -16.47 3.78 -8.07
C ILE A 138 -17.63 3.48 -9.03
N LYS A 139 -17.38 3.67 -10.32
CA LYS A 139 -18.29 3.42 -11.45
C LYS A 139 -17.60 2.55 -12.48
N LEU A 140 -18.36 2.02 -13.44
CA LEU A 140 -17.80 1.17 -14.50
C LEU A 140 -16.61 1.79 -15.25
N LYS A 141 -16.66 3.11 -15.52
CA LYS A 141 -15.65 3.80 -16.35
C LYS A 141 -14.59 4.53 -15.53
N HIS A 142 -14.93 4.97 -14.33
CA HIS A 142 -14.07 5.85 -13.55
C HIS A 142 -14.29 5.72 -12.05
N PHE A 143 -13.37 6.25 -11.26
CA PHE A 143 -13.53 6.43 -9.83
C PHE A 143 -12.68 7.60 -9.35
N TYR A 144 -12.97 8.11 -8.15
CA TYR A 144 -12.14 9.11 -7.50
C TYR A 144 -11.12 8.44 -6.58
N GLY A 145 -9.84 8.77 -6.77
CA GLY A 145 -8.76 8.43 -5.85
C GLY A 145 -8.31 9.68 -5.11
N THR A 146 -8.29 9.63 -3.78
CA THR A 146 -7.82 10.71 -2.92
C THR A 146 -6.59 10.28 -2.14
N PHE A 147 -5.60 11.16 -2.05
CA PHE A 147 -4.41 10.97 -1.23
C PHE A 147 -4.14 12.23 -0.41
N GLU A 148 -3.70 12.05 0.83
CA GLU A 148 -3.45 13.15 1.77
C GLU A 148 -2.00 13.14 2.26
N ILE A 149 -1.36 14.31 2.23
CA ILE A 149 -0.02 14.56 2.75
C ILE A 149 -0.07 15.63 3.82
N HIS A 150 0.66 15.43 4.92
CA HIS A 150 0.61 16.29 6.10
C HIS A 150 1.98 16.90 6.39
N SER A 151 1.97 18.06 7.02
CA SER A 151 3.11 18.69 7.68
C SER A 151 2.88 18.70 9.19
N ARG A 152 3.90 18.30 9.95
CA ARG A 152 3.83 18.03 11.39
C ARG A 152 4.95 18.68 12.17
N LEU A 153 4.72 18.91 13.46
CA LEU A 153 5.80 19.23 14.39
C LEU A 153 6.71 18.00 14.64
N PRO A 154 8.04 18.13 14.61
CA PRO A 154 8.97 17.00 14.74
C PRO A 154 8.86 16.23 16.06
N LYS A 155 8.62 16.93 17.17
CA LYS A 155 8.58 16.31 18.51
C LYS A 155 7.21 15.69 18.84
N THR A 156 6.13 16.39 18.51
CA THR A 156 4.77 15.97 18.90
C THR A 156 4.03 15.21 17.81
N LEU A 157 4.53 15.24 16.56
CA LEU A 157 3.86 14.73 15.36
C LEU A 157 2.45 15.31 15.13
N GLU A 158 2.14 16.41 15.80
CA GLU A 158 0.88 17.12 15.64
C GLU A 158 0.80 17.72 14.23
N VAL A 159 -0.30 17.45 13.52
CA VAL A 159 -0.53 17.95 12.17
C VAL A 159 -0.86 19.44 12.24
N LYS A 160 -0.04 20.28 11.57
CA LYS A 160 -0.28 21.73 11.46
C LYS A 160 -0.85 22.15 10.11
N SER A 161 -0.57 21.36 9.06
CA SER A 161 -1.11 21.58 7.73
C SER A 161 -1.28 20.26 7.01
N SER A 162 -2.31 20.15 6.16
CA SER A 162 -2.48 19.00 5.28
C SER A 162 -2.99 19.41 3.90
N LEU A 163 -2.68 18.59 2.90
CA LEU A 163 -3.25 18.70 1.56
C LEU A 163 -3.81 17.34 1.14
N ALA A 164 -5.14 17.29 1.00
CA ALA A 164 -5.84 16.19 0.35
C ALA A 164 -6.06 16.53 -1.12
N LYS A 165 -5.57 15.68 -2.03
CA LYS A 165 -5.82 15.81 -3.48
C LYS A 165 -6.69 14.65 -3.95
N ALA A 166 -7.84 14.98 -4.52
CA ALA A 166 -8.74 14.04 -5.17
C ALA A 166 -8.60 14.15 -6.70
N CYS A 167 -8.48 13.00 -7.37
CA CYS A 167 -8.32 12.91 -8.81
C CYS A 167 -9.27 11.86 -9.39
N LEU A 168 -9.82 12.15 -10.58
CA LEU A 168 -10.67 11.22 -11.32
C LEU A 168 -9.79 10.31 -12.18
N PHE A 169 -9.89 9.00 -11.97
CA PHE A 169 -9.15 7.99 -12.72
C PHE A 169 -10.10 7.19 -13.60
N GLN A 170 -9.71 6.95 -14.85
CA GLN A 170 -10.41 6.02 -15.73
C GLN A 170 -9.96 4.61 -15.44
N THR A 171 -10.88 3.64 -15.48
CA THR A 171 -10.56 2.23 -15.26
C THR A 171 -11.38 1.29 -16.12
N THR A 172 -10.78 0.16 -16.43
CA THR A 172 -11.44 -1.01 -17.02
C THR A 172 -11.61 -2.14 -16.01
N GLU A 173 -10.81 -2.12 -14.94
CA GLU A 173 -10.75 -3.18 -13.94
C GLU A 173 -10.24 -2.59 -12.62
N VAL A 174 -10.99 -2.78 -11.53
CA VAL A 174 -10.58 -2.34 -10.20
C VAL A 174 -11.22 -3.24 -9.14
N ILE A 175 -10.49 -3.51 -8.06
CA ILE A 175 -11.04 -4.11 -6.85
C ILE A 175 -10.63 -3.25 -5.65
N VAL A 176 -11.60 -2.88 -4.83
CA VAL A 176 -11.39 -2.11 -3.61
C VAL A 176 -11.98 -2.88 -2.43
N CYS A 177 -11.13 -3.18 -1.47
CA CYS A 177 -11.47 -3.84 -0.22
C CYS A 177 -11.46 -2.79 0.90
N SER A 178 -12.63 -2.22 1.21
CA SER A 178 -12.72 -1.10 2.16
C SER A 178 -12.47 -1.52 3.61
N THR A 179 -12.16 -0.54 4.46
CA THR A 179 -12.05 -0.72 5.93
C THR A 179 -13.39 -1.01 6.60
N GLU A 180 -14.49 -0.63 5.96
CA GLU A 180 -15.86 -0.85 6.44
C GLU A 180 -16.41 -2.24 6.07
N GLY A 181 -15.62 -3.06 5.38
CA GLY A 181 -16.01 -4.42 5.00
C GLY A 181 -16.92 -4.49 3.78
N VAL A 182 -16.85 -3.49 2.91
CA VAL A 182 -17.48 -3.50 1.58
C VAL A 182 -16.42 -3.79 0.52
N VAL A 183 -16.72 -4.72 -0.38
CA VAL A 183 -15.95 -5.05 -1.58
C VAL A 183 -16.64 -4.42 -2.77
N THR A 184 -15.92 -3.59 -3.51
CA THR A 184 -16.37 -3.08 -4.81
C THR A 184 -15.43 -3.59 -5.90
N VAL A 185 -15.99 -4.22 -6.93
CA VAL A 185 -15.24 -4.76 -8.06
C VAL A 185 -15.84 -4.29 -9.37
N VAL A 186 -14.98 -3.83 -10.26
CA VAL A 186 -15.24 -3.63 -11.68
C VAL A 186 -14.34 -4.57 -12.45
N THR A 187 -14.90 -5.37 -13.34
CA THR A 187 -14.10 -6.29 -14.17
C THR A 187 -14.81 -6.60 -15.47
N ASP A 188 -14.04 -6.99 -16.49
CA ASP A 188 -14.56 -7.48 -17.75
C ASP A 188 -14.78 -9.01 -17.66
N VAL A 189 -16.05 -9.40 -17.61
CA VAL A 189 -16.44 -10.80 -17.45
C VAL A 189 -16.36 -11.55 -18.77
N THR A 190 -16.46 -10.87 -19.91
CA THR A 190 -16.43 -11.49 -21.24
C THR A 190 -15.04 -12.02 -21.59
N LEU A 191 -13.99 -11.43 -21.01
CA LEU A 191 -12.61 -11.92 -21.15
C LEU A 191 -12.40 -13.27 -20.45
N ALA A 192 -13.09 -13.51 -19.35
CA ALA A 192 -12.95 -14.74 -18.57
C ALA A 192 -13.99 -15.80 -18.95
N ILE A 193 -15.19 -15.38 -19.32
CA ILE A 193 -16.34 -16.25 -19.61
C ILE A 193 -16.85 -15.93 -21.02
N PRO A 194 -16.46 -16.73 -22.04
CA PRO A 194 -16.85 -16.47 -23.43
C PRO A 194 -18.38 -16.45 -23.60
N GLY A 195 -18.90 -15.39 -24.21
CA GLY A 195 -20.34 -15.22 -24.45
C GLY A 195 -21.15 -14.89 -23.19
N ALA A 196 -20.49 -14.52 -22.09
CA ALA A 196 -21.18 -14.02 -20.90
C ALA A 196 -21.98 -12.76 -21.22
N GLU A 197 -23.23 -12.74 -20.79
CA GLU A 197 -24.03 -11.53 -20.74
C GLU A 197 -23.78 -10.86 -19.37
N PRO A 198 -23.18 -9.66 -19.30
CA PRO A 198 -22.84 -9.02 -18.03
C PRO A 198 -24.02 -8.87 -17.07
N ASN A 199 -25.22 -8.58 -17.59
CA ASN A 199 -26.46 -8.50 -16.80
C ASN A 199 -26.93 -9.85 -16.24
N GLY A 200 -26.54 -10.96 -16.88
CA GLY A 200 -26.82 -12.32 -16.43
C GLY A 200 -25.83 -12.84 -15.38
N THR A 201 -24.88 -12.02 -14.93
CA THR A 201 -23.92 -12.41 -13.90
C THR A 201 -24.52 -12.34 -12.48
N PHE A 202 -23.94 -13.11 -11.57
CA PHE A 202 -24.29 -13.11 -10.16
C PHE A 202 -23.09 -13.56 -9.31
N LEU A 203 -23.13 -13.26 -8.00
CA LEU A 203 -22.13 -13.73 -7.03
C LEU A 203 -22.46 -15.14 -6.53
N LEU A 204 -21.69 -15.71 -5.59
CA LEU A 204 -21.98 -17.04 -5.02
C LEU A 204 -23.44 -17.21 -4.54
N ASP A 205 -24.06 -16.14 -4.06
CA ASP A 205 -25.51 -16.02 -3.92
C ASP A 205 -26.12 -15.41 -5.19
N SER A 206 -26.97 -16.18 -5.88
CA SER A 206 -27.62 -15.78 -7.14
C SER A 206 -28.57 -14.59 -7.03
N THR A 207 -28.97 -14.21 -5.81
CA THR A 207 -29.77 -13.00 -5.57
C THR A 207 -28.92 -11.73 -5.67
N CYS A 208 -27.60 -11.83 -5.49
CA CYS A 208 -26.68 -10.71 -5.63
C CYS A 208 -26.32 -10.48 -7.09
N ARG A 209 -26.97 -9.48 -7.69
CA ARG A 209 -26.82 -9.05 -9.08
C ARG A 209 -25.91 -7.82 -9.20
N PRO A 210 -25.32 -7.55 -10.37
CA PRO A 210 -24.46 -6.38 -10.57
C PRO A 210 -25.25 -5.08 -10.37
N GLN A 211 -24.60 -4.08 -9.79
CA GLN A 211 -25.17 -2.74 -9.58
C GLN A 211 -25.16 -1.93 -10.89
N GLU A 212 -24.13 -2.10 -11.71
CA GLU A 212 -24.01 -1.49 -13.03
C GLU A 212 -23.42 -2.51 -14.02
N THR A 213 -23.83 -2.45 -15.28
CA THR A 213 -23.27 -3.27 -16.36
C THR A 213 -23.12 -2.46 -17.64
N ASP A 214 -22.13 -2.81 -18.46
CA ASP A 214 -22.08 -2.40 -19.87
C ASP A 214 -21.95 -3.63 -20.77
N ASP A 215 -21.48 -3.46 -22.02
CA ASP A 215 -21.38 -4.54 -23.00
C ASP A 215 -20.43 -5.67 -22.57
N THR A 216 -19.41 -5.38 -21.74
CA THR A 216 -18.42 -6.39 -21.33
C THR A 216 -18.14 -6.45 -19.83
N ARG A 217 -18.46 -5.39 -19.10
CA ARG A 217 -18.07 -5.19 -17.70
C ARG A 217 -19.26 -5.19 -16.76
N VAL A 218 -18.95 -5.54 -15.53
CA VAL A 218 -19.87 -5.54 -14.39
C VAL A 218 -19.27 -4.74 -13.25
N LEU A 219 -20.14 -4.10 -12.47
CA LEU A 219 -19.81 -3.52 -11.17
C LEU A 219 -20.60 -4.26 -10.10
N PHE A 220 -19.90 -4.88 -9.16
CA PHE A 220 -20.50 -5.41 -7.94
C PHE A 220 -20.03 -4.62 -6.73
N SER A 221 -20.95 -4.39 -5.79
CA SER A 221 -20.67 -3.81 -4.48
C SER A 221 -21.41 -4.60 -3.42
N PHE A 222 -20.68 -5.29 -2.54
CA PHE A 222 -21.25 -6.21 -1.56
C PHE A 222 -20.43 -6.24 -0.26
N GLY A 223 -21.06 -6.61 0.84
CA GLY A 223 -20.36 -6.75 2.13
C GLY A 223 -19.60 -8.08 2.22
N LEU A 224 -18.47 -8.08 2.94
CA LEU A 224 -17.60 -9.25 3.15
C LEU A 224 -18.32 -10.47 3.76
N HIS A 225 -19.42 -10.24 4.49
CA HIS A 225 -20.23 -11.30 5.11
C HIS A 225 -21.56 -11.55 4.39
N THR A 226 -21.74 -10.99 3.19
CA THR A 226 -22.97 -11.10 2.38
C THR A 226 -22.69 -11.83 1.07
N CYS A 227 -23.74 -12.07 0.27
CA CYS A 227 -23.64 -12.63 -1.08
C CYS A 227 -22.91 -13.98 -1.18
N GLY A 228 -23.02 -14.81 -0.14
CA GLY A 228 -22.38 -16.14 -0.10
C GLY A 228 -20.85 -16.11 0.00
N THR A 229 -20.25 -14.97 0.37
CA THR A 229 -18.79 -14.79 0.46
C THR A 229 -18.17 -15.81 1.42
N ARG A 230 -17.13 -16.50 0.95
CA ARG A 230 -16.38 -17.49 1.73
C ARG A 230 -15.29 -16.80 2.52
N VAL A 231 -15.10 -17.22 3.78
CA VAL A 231 -14.05 -16.70 4.65
C VAL A 231 -13.07 -17.81 5.02
N GLN A 232 -11.79 -17.49 4.95
CA GLN A 232 -10.69 -18.34 5.41
C GLN A 232 -9.83 -17.53 6.35
N VAL A 233 -9.54 -18.10 7.53
CA VAL A 233 -8.68 -17.45 8.54
C VAL A 233 -7.41 -18.29 8.65
N ASP A 234 -6.27 -17.65 8.44
CA ASP A 234 -4.95 -18.23 8.74
C ASP A 234 -4.36 -17.58 10.00
N HIS A 235 -3.08 -17.81 10.30
CA HIS A 235 -2.45 -17.29 11.53
C HIS A 235 -2.15 -15.78 11.49
N GLN A 236 -2.17 -15.16 10.31
CA GLN A 236 -1.75 -13.77 10.08
C GLN A 236 -2.80 -12.93 9.35
N HIS A 237 -3.69 -13.56 8.59
CA HIS A 237 -4.63 -12.90 7.69
C HIS A 237 -6.01 -13.55 7.69
N VAL A 238 -7.00 -12.74 7.33
CA VAL A 238 -8.35 -13.18 6.96
C VAL A 238 -8.53 -12.94 5.47
N THR A 239 -8.93 -13.98 4.76
CA THR A 239 -9.16 -13.97 3.33
C THR A 239 -10.65 -14.15 3.05
N TYR A 240 -11.22 -13.21 2.29
CA TYR A 240 -12.60 -13.26 1.81
C TYR A 240 -12.61 -13.51 0.31
N GLU A 241 -13.36 -14.49 -0.14
CA GLU A 241 -13.46 -14.88 -1.55
C GLU A 241 -14.92 -14.96 -2.01
N ASN A 242 -15.18 -14.44 -3.20
CA ASN A 242 -16.43 -14.62 -3.91
C ASN A 242 -16.17 -14.95 -5.38
N ASP A 243 -17.08 -15.66 -6.02
CA ASP A 243 -16.99 -16.02 -7.44
C ASP A 243 -18.09 -15.27 -8.19
N ILE A 244 -17.73 -14.61 -9.29
CA ILE A 244 -18.68 -14.07 -10.27
C ILE A 244 -18.92 -15.17 -11.30
N ASP A 245 -20.16 -15.64 -11.36
CA ASP A 245 -20.65 -16.66 -12.28
C ASP A 245 -21.70 -16.06 -13.24
N VAL A 246 -22.06 -16.82 -14.27
CA VAL A 246 -23.03 -16.41 -15.31
C VAL A 246 -24.21 -17.36 -15.32
N GLU A 247 -25.40 -16.81 -15.48
CA GLU A 247 -26.63 -17.59 -15.62
C GLU A 247 -26.70 -18.20 -17.02
N TYR A 248 -26.34 -19.46 -17.13
CA TYR A 248 -26.57 -20.23 -18.35
C TYR A 248 -28.06 -20.58 -18.44
N LYS A 249 -28.79 -19.85 -19.30
CA LYS A 249 -30.11 -20.31 -19.75
C LYS A 249 -29.89 -21.60 -20.54
N SER A 250 -30.11 -22.76 -19.91
CA SER A 250 -30.14 -24.02 -20.62
C SER A 250 -31.26 -23.95 -21.65
N GLN A 251 -30.93 -23.70 -22.90
CA GLN A 251 -31.86 -24.04 -23.99
C GLN A 251 -32.04 -25.56 -23.90
N SER A 252 -33.27 -25.98 -23.59
CA SER A 252 -33.68 -27.37 -23.59
C SER A 252 -33.50 -27.95 -24.99
N VAL A 253 -32.32 -28.46 -25.29
CA VAL A 253 -32.12 -29.34 -26.43
C VAL A 253 -32.27 -30.75 -25.89
N ASN A 254 -33.38 -31.39 -26.26
CA ASN A 254 -33.57 -32.82 -26.09
C ASN A 254 -32.40 -33.56 -26.75
N ALA A 255 -31.38 -33.90 -25.97
CA ALA A 255 -30.28 -34.77 -26.36
C ALA A 255 -30.05 -35.78 -25.22
N PRO A 256 -29.91 -37.07 -25.53
CA PRO A 256 -29.93 -38.11 -24.51
C PRO A 256 -28.69 -38.00 -23.62
N VAL A 257 -28.94 -38.09 -22.32
CA VAL A 257 -27.93 -38.18 -21.26
C VAL A 257 -26.95 -39.31 -21.60
N LYS A 258 -25.74 -38.95 -22.02
CA LYS A 258 -24.54 -39.77 -21.88
C LYS A 258 -23.56 -39.03 -20.98
N THR A 259 -23.62 -39.43 -19.72
CA THR A 259 -22.61 -39.36 -18.66
C THR A 259 -21.26 -38.68 -18.97
N ARG A 260 -20.89 -37.77 -18.05
CA ARG A 260 -19.57 -37.15 -17.79
C ARG A 260 -19.13 -35.99 -18.68
N ASP A 261 -19.81 -34.84 -18.55
CA ASP A 261 -19.19 -33.54 -18.85
C ASP A 261 -19.77 -32.37 -18.01
N THR A 262 -20.29 -32.65 -16.82
CA THR A 262 -20.61 -31.60 -15.83
C THR A 262 -19.35 -30.88 -15.31
N ALA A 263 -18.16 -31.39 -15.63
CA ALA A 263 -16.88 -30.72 -15.36
C ALA A 263 -16.55 -29.60 -16.37
N SER A 264 -17.27 -29.50 -17.49
CA SER A 264 -16.96 -28.53 -18.56
C SER A 264 -17.56 -27.13 -18.33
N VAL A 265 -18.63 -27.02 -17.52
CA VAL A 265 -19.34 -25.76 -17.23
C VAL A 265 -18.68 -24.99 -16.06
N SER A 266 -17.96 -25.67 -15.16
CA SER A 266 -17.28 -25.04 -14.01
C SER A 266 -15.86 -24.52 -14.31
N LEU A 267 -15.49 -24.37 -15.58
CA LEU A 267 -14.13 -23.97 -16.00
C LEU A 267 -13.95 -22.46 -16.15
N PHE A 268 -15.03 -21.68 -16.27
CA PHE A 268 -14.98 -20.23 -16.49
C PHE A 268 -15.66 -19.51 -15.33
N ARG A 269 -14.86 -18.93 -14.44
CA ARG A 269 -15.32 -18.09 -13.32
C ARG A 269 -14.31 -17.01 -13.01
N VAL A 270 -14.78 -15.90 -12.45
CA VAL A 270 -13.93 -14.82 -11.96
C VAL A 270 -13.97 -14.84 -10.44
N THR A 271 -12.86 -15.20 -9.81
CA THR A 271 -12.75 -15.17 -8.34
C THR A 271 -12.24 -13.81 -7.90
N VAL A 272 -12.99 -13.15 -7.03
CA VAL A 272 -12.59 -11.90 -6.38
C VAL A 272 -12.19 -12.20 -4.95
N ARG A 273 -11.06 -11.64 -4.51
CA ARG A 273 -10.48 -11.94 -3.20
C ARG A 273 -9.96 -10.70 -2.51
N CYS A 274 -10.32 -10.52 -1.24
CA CYS A 274 -9.81 -9.49 -0.36
C CYS A 274 -9.08 -10.11 0.84
N VAL A 275 -7.86 -9.65 1.11
CA VAL A 275 -7.04 -10.14 2.22
C VAL A 275 -6.78 -9.01 3.21
N TYR A 276 -7.04 -9.27 4.49
CA TYR A 276 -6.82 -8.33 5.59
C TYR A 276 -5.88 -8.92 6.64
N PRO A 277 -4.94 -8.13 7.21
CA PRO A 277 -4.15 -8.58 8.35
C PRO A 277 -5.04 -8.80 9.58
N LEU A 278 -4.80 -9.86 10.35
CA LEU A 278 -5.52 -10.07 11.61
C LEU A 278 -5.24 -8.97 12.65
N SER A 279 -4.04 -8.39 12.62
CA SER A 279 -3.66 -7.26 13.48
C SER A 279 -4.58 -6.05 13.32
N ASP A 280 -5.18 -5.90 12.14
CA ASP A 280 -5.97 -4.73 11.78
C ASP A 280 -7.47 -4.92 12.11
N LEU A 281 -7.86 -6.12 12.57
CA LEU A 281 -9.25 -6.56 12.72
C LEU A 281 -9.66 -6.75 14.20
N TYR A 282 -9.09 -6.00 15.13
CA TYR A 282 -9.35 -6.18 16.57
C TYR A 282 -10.86 -6.10 16.94
N LYS A 283 -11.63 -5.24 16.25
CA LYS A 283 -13.07 -5.06 16.51
C LYS A 283 -13.93 -6.24 16.06
N LEU A 284 -13.46 -7.00 15.06
CA LEU A 284 -14.15 -8.21 14.60
C LEU A 284 -14.26 -9.23 15.73
N PHE A 285 -13.21 -9.35 16.55
CA PHE A 285 -13.15 -10.31 17.64
C PHE A 285 -13.73 -9.78 18.97
N ALA A 286 -13.67 -8.47 19.20
CA ALA A 286 -14.24 -7.86 20.41
C ALA A 286 -15.78 -7.72 20.35
N TYR A 287 -16.33 -7.33 19.19
CA TYR A 287 -17.73 -6.92 19.07
C TYR A 287 -18.49 -7.60 17.91
N TRP A 288 -17.90 -8.61 17.25
CA TRP A 288 -18.48 -9.28 16.08
C TRP A 288 -18.85 -8.32 14.94
N ARG A 289 -18.11 -7.20 14.82
CA ARG A 289 -18.31 -6.17 13.81
C ARG A 289 -17.06 -6.03 12.97
N PHE A 290 -17.19 -6.20 11.67
CA PHE A 290 -16.08 -5.94 10.76
C PHE A 290 -15.76 -4.45 10.72
N GLU A 291 -14.54 -4.11 11.10
CA GLU A 291 -13.95 -2.80 10.94
C GLU A 291 -12.43 -3.00 10.96
N ALA A 292 -11.78 -2.58 9.90
CA ALA A 292 -10.34 -2.73 9.73
C ALA A 292 -9.63 -1.38 9.87
N ASP A 293 -8.44 -1.41 10.46
CA ASP A 293 -7.59 -0.21 10.56
C ASP A 293 -7.00 0.20 9.20
N SER A 294 -6.86 -0.75 8.26
CA SER A 294 -6.36 -0.51 6.91
C SER A 294 -7.18 -1.20 5.82
N PRO A 295 -7.24 -0.64 4.58
CA PRO A 295 -7.90 -1.30 3.45
C PRO A 295 -7.25 -2.64 3.11
N GLY A 296 -8.05 -3.61 2.71
CA GLY A 296 -7.58 -4.94 2.33
C GLY A 296 -6.87 -4.95 0.98
N VAL A 297 -6.06 -5.98 0.75
CA VAL A 297 -5.41 -6.22 -0.54
C VAL A 297 -6.35 -7.03 -1.44
N GLY A 298 -6.84 -6.40 -2.50
CA GLY A 298 -7.75 -7.00 -3.47
C GLY A 298 -7.03 -7.69 -4.63
N THR A 299 -7.55 -8.84 -5.07
CA THR A 299 -7.10 -9.54 -6.28
C THR A 299 -8.30 -10.07 -7.06
N ILE A 300 -8.23 -9.96 -8.39
CA ILE A 300 -9.19 -10.56 -9.32
C ILE A 300 -8.44 -11.68 -10.05
N LEU A 301 -8.97 -12.90 -9.98
CA LEU A 301 -8.36 -14.10 -10.54
C LEU A 301 -9.29 -14.66 -11.62
N THR A 302 -8.82 -14.66 -12.86
CA THR A 302 -9.53 -15.27 -13.98
C THR A 302 -8.96 -16.66 -14.22
N ARG A 303 -9.79 -17.71 -14.08
CA ARG A 303 -9.38 -19.07 -14.47
C ARG A 303 -9.76 -19.28 -15.93
N VAL A 304 -8.76 -19.34 -16.81
CA VAL A 304 -8.94 -19.76 -18.21
C VAL A 304 -8.39 -21.18 -18.34
N PRO A 305 -9.15 -22.16 -18.86
CA PRO A 305 -8.61 -23.49 -19.11
C PRO A 305 -7.48 -23.43 -20.15
N VAL A 306 -6.31 -23.97 -19.78
CA VAL A 306 -5.22 -24.23 -20.72
C VAL A 306 -5.73 -25.24 -21.75
N LYS A 307 -5.78 -24.86 -23.03
CA LYS A 307 -5.95 -25.84 -24.11
C LYS A 307 -4.74 -26.77 -24.10
N THR A 308 -4.86 -27.93 -23.46
CA THR A 308 -3.92 -29.03 -23.68
C THR A 308 -4.10 -29.50 -25.13
N PHE A 309 -3.27 -29.00 -26.03
CA PHE A 309 -3.06 -29.66 -27.31
C PHE A 309 -2.46 -31.03 -27.01
N GLN A 310 -3.27 -32.09 -27.04
CA GLN A 310 -2.74 -33.44 -27.21
C GLN A 310 -2.19 -33.51 -28.64
N PRO A 311 -0.87 -33.69 -28.85
CA PRO A 311 -0.36 -33.96 -30.18
C PRO A 311 -0.89 -35.32 -30.62
N THR A 312 -1.76 -35.30 -31.63
CA THR A 312 -2.21 -36.50 -32.34
C THR A 312 -1.01 -37.07 -33.09
N PHE A 313 -0.27 -37.98 -32.47
CA PHE A 313 0.70 -38.79 -33.19
C PHE A 313 -0.05 -39.94 -33.87
N PRO A 314 0.01 -40.08 -35.21
CA PRO A 314 -0.54 -41.26 -35.88
C PRO A 314 0.25 -42.50 -35.46
N PRO A 315 -0.38 -43.69 -35.39
CA PRO A 315 0.28 -44.90 -34.91
C PRO A 315 1.27 -45.39 -35.98
N THR A 316 2.57 -45.17 -35.76
CA THR A 316 3.60 -45.78 -36.61
C THR A 316 3.85 -47.22 -36.15
N THR A 317 3.42 -48.16 -36.97
CA THR A 317 3.68 -49.60 -36.88
C THR A 317 5.19 -49.85 -36.78
N ARG A 318 5.67 -50.38 -35.64
CA ARG A 318 7.06 -50.81 -35.47
C ARG A 318 7.30 -52.09 -36.29
N ARG A 319 8.23 -52.02 -37.25
CA ARG A 319 8.93 -53.20 -37.77
C ARG A 319 10.40 -53.08 -37.36
N PRO A 320 11.00 -54.08 -36.70
CA PRO A 320 12.40 -54.01 -36.29
C PRO A 320 13.29 -54.42 -37.46
N LEU A 321 14.33 -53.63 -37.73
CA LEU A 321 15.50 -54.14 -38.44
C LEU A 321 16.80 -53.53 -37.88
N THR A 322 17.74 -54.45 -37.75
CA THR A 322 19.10 -54.49 -37.22
C THR A 322 20.04 -53.31 -37.46
N SER A 323 20.97 -53.23 -36.50
CA SER A 323 22.17 -52.41 -36.35
C SER A 323 23.14 -52.36 -37.54
N THR A 324 23.79 -51.21 -37.71
CA THR A 324 25.24 -51.11 -37.98
C THR A 324 25.80 -49.74 -37.57
N THR A 325 26.99 -49.79 -36.99
CA THR A 325 27.87 -48.75 -36.43
C THR A 325 28.56 -47.88 -37.48
N THR A 326 28.69 -46.57 -37.22
CA THR A 326 29.92 -45.78 -37.47
C THR A 326 29.92 -44.43 -36.74
N SER A 327 31.15 -43.94 -36.51
CA SER A 327 31.60 -42.99 -35.50
C SER A 327 31.74 -41.53 -35.95
N ASN A 328 31.86 -40.66 -34.94
CA ASN A 328 32.67 -39.43 -34.84
C ASN A 328 32.03 -38.03 -34.97
N THR A 329 32.16 -37.31 -33.83
CA THR A 329 32.60 -35.91 -33.62
C THR A 329 31.75 -34.72 -34.07
N GLY A 330 31.53 -33.79 -33.14
CA GLY A 330 31.30 -32.36 -33.46
C GLY A 330 30.36 -31.61 -32.51
N LEU A 331 30.93 -30.88 -31.55
CA LEU A 331 30.26 -29.86 -30.74
C LEU A 331 29.89 -28.62 -31.60
N SER A 332 28.63 -28.17 -31.53
CA SER A 332 28.22 -26.74 -31.34
C SER A 332 26.68 -26.60 -31.35
N PRO A 333 26.08 -25.85 -30.39
CA PRO A 333 24.64 -25.62 -30.35
C PRO A 333 24.26 -24.32 -31.08
N GLY A 334 23.31 -24.39 -32.00
CA GLY A 334 22.83 -23.20 -32.69
C GLY A 334 21.44 -23.41 -33.29
N ARG A 335 20.40 -23.01 -32.55
CA ARG A 335 19.23 -22.26 -33.05
C ARG A 335 18.23 -22.02 -31.93
N GLN A 336 18.17 -20.75 -31.49
CA GLN A 336 17.06 -20.19 -30.74
C GLN A 336 15.77 -20.33 -31.56
N MET A 337 14.72 -20.88 -30.93
CA MET A 337 13.34 -20.63 -31.33
C MET A 337 12.72 -19.57 -30.41
N PRO A 338 11.82 -18.70 -30.90
CA PRO A 338 11.25 -17.62 -30.12
C PRO A 338 10.19 -18.19 -29.16
N GLY A 339 10.42 -18.02 -27.85
CA GLY A 339 9.40 -18.29 -26.85
C GLY A 339 8.30 -17.24 -26.95
N ILE A 340 7.16 -17.61 -27.53
CA ILE A 340 5.92 -16.84 -27.42
C ILE A 340 5.37 -17.06 -26.00
N ASN A 341 5.71 -16.15 -25.09
CA ASN A 341 5.11 -16.10 -23.77
C ASN A 341 3.68 -15.53 -23.88
N PRO A 342 2.63 -16.23 -23.39
CA PRO A 342 1.34 -15.59 -23.20
C PRO A 342 1.46 -14.50 -22.11
N ARG A 343 0.91 -13.31 -22.39
CA ARG A 343 0.92 -12.18 -21.46
C ARG A 343 0.11 -12.50 -20.20
N ALA A 344 0.78 -12.93 -19.15
CA ALA A 344 0.29 -12.72 -17.79
C ALA A 344 0.36 -11.22 -17.49
N LYS A 345 -0.79 -10.56 -17.25
CA LYS A 345 -0.81 -9.23 -16.64
C LYS A 345 -0.44 -9.42 -15.17
N TYR A 346 0.79 -9.08 -14.82
CA TYR A 346 1.29 -9.13 -13.45
C TYR A 346 0.51 -8.16 -12.56
N VAL A 347 -0.10 -8.67 -11.49
CA VAL A 347 -0.43 -7.88 -10.30
C VAL A 347 0.86 -7.82 -9.46
N LYS A 348 1.24 -6.62 -9.03
CA LYS A 348 2.47 -6.33 -8.27
C LYS A 348 2.59 -7.28 -7.07
N VAL A 349 3.65 -8.10 -7.06
CA VAL A 349 4.07 -8.85 -5.88
C VAL A 349 4.92 -7.91 -5.03
N PHE A 350 4.53 -7.70 -3.77
CA PHE A 350 5.39 -7.03 -2.80
C PHE A 350 6.57 -7.95 -2.48
N SER A 351 7.79 -7.53 -2.82
CA SER A 351 9.02 -8.24 -2.47
C SER A 351 9.35 -8.04 -0.99
N TRP A 352 8.78 -8.88 -0.11
CA TRP A 352 9.21 -8.99 1.29
C TRP A 352 9.45 -10.43 1.78
N GLN A 353 9.52 -11.40 0.88
CA GLN A 353 9.89 -12.78 1.22
C GLN A 353 11.01 -13.32 0.32
N MET A 354 12.20 -12.72 0.39
CA MET A 354 13.47 -13.43 0.20
C MET A 354 14.56 -12.64 0.94
N ASN A 355 14.62 -12.82 2.26
CA ASN A 355 15.83 -12.69 3.08
C ASN A 355 15.49 -13.13 4.51
N GLN A 356 15.36 -14.44 4.70
CA GLN A 356 15.59 -15.06 6.00
C GLN A 356 17.05 -15.52 6.01
N PRO A 357 17.91 -15.06 6.93
CA PRO A 357 19.22 -15.67 7.12
C PRO A 357 19.00 -17.10 7.59
N LYS A 358 19.63 -18.07 6.90
CA LYS A 358 19.72 -19.45 7.38
C LYS A 358 20.43 -19.44 8.74
N GLY A 359 19.66 -19.59 9.81
CA GLY A 359 20.19 -19.88 11.13
C GLY A 359 20.69 -21.31 11.17
N THR A 360 21.99 -21.47 11.33
CA THR A 360 22.67 -22.70 11.73
C THR A 360 22.35 -23.01 13.18
N THR A 361 21.86 -24.23 13.43
CA THR A 361 22.12 -24.98 14.67
C THR A 361 22.35 -26.43 14.30
#